data_AF-A0A9P5XWK3-F1
#
_entry.id   AF-A0A9P5XWK3-F1
#
_cell.length_a   1.000
_cell.length_b   1.000
_cell.length_c   1.000
_cell.angle_alpha   90.00
_cell.angle_beta   90.00
_cell.angle_gamma   90.00
#
_symmetry.space_group_name_H-M   'P 1'
#
loop_
_entity.id
_entity.type
_entity.pdbx_description
1 polymer ?
#
loop_
_entity_poly.entity_id
_entity_poly.type
_entity_poly.pdbx_seq_one_letter_code
_entity_poly.pdbx_strand_id
1 'polypeptide(L)'
;MLLDCSDTRVGEQSIFSAKPKTMFTTGNIASQCNETDLSSKSVLSYAVSMLGVKHAIVMGHYGCGGVGAAIMRKPCEGEEGDTLSGAVQSWIRPIRAIYQNSRRYVCFFLIPFVLPSFLPPTLAPPDPQFLIPIPRTLIQPGSVNMSMPLI
;
A
#
# COMPACT_ATOMS: atom_id res chain seq x y z
N MET A 1 -14.30 -5.47 -6.55
CA MET A 1 -13.44 -5.90 -5.43
C MET A 1 -12.58 -4.74 -5.01
N LEU A 2 -12.46 -4.52 -3.70
CA LEU A 2 -11.57 -3.53 -3.10
C LEU A 2 -10.55 -4.27 -2.22
N LEU A 3 -9.27 -3.99 -2.43
CA LEU A 3 -8.17 -4.36 -1.54
C LEU A 3 -7.79 -3.13 -0.74
N ASP A 4 -8.02 -3.17 0.58
CA ASP A 4 -7.83 -2.04 1.49
C ASP A 4 -6.77 -2.36 2.57
N CYS A 5 -6.41 -1.33 3.33
CA CYS A 5 -5.56 -1.50 4.50
C CYS A 5 -6.41 -2.02 5.67
N SER A 6 -5.82 -2.80 6.57
CA SER A 6 -6.46 -3.17 7.85
C SER A 6 -6.70 -1.99 8.80
N ASP A 7 -6.48 -0.75 8.36
CA ASP A 7 -6.71 0.46 9.13
C ASP A 7 -8.20 0.83 9.10
N THR A 8 -8.87 0.68 10.23
CA THR A 8 -10.33 0.82 10.33
C THR A 8 -10.79 2.26 10.56
N ARG A 9 -9.95 3.28 10.32
CA ARG A 9 -10.31 4.69 10.56
C ARG A 9 -11.56 5.13 9.79
N VAL A 10 -11.80 4.55 8.62
CA VAL A 10 -12.99 4.83 7.80
C VAL A 10 -13.45 3.53 7.15
N GLY A 11 -14.76 3.27 7.14
CA GLY A 11 -15.33 2.13 6.44
C GLY A 11 -15.41 2.37 4.93
N GLU A 12 -15.07 1.37 4.13
CA GLU A 12 -14.96 1.51 2.68
C GLU A 12 -16.31 1.79 2.03
N GLN A 13 -17.38 1.21 2.60
CA GLN A 13 -18.76 1.43 2.13
C GLN A 13 -19.15 2.92 2.23
N SER A 14 -18.68 3.64 3.24
CA SER A 14 -19.02 5.06 3.41
C SER A 14 -18.23 5.95 2.44
N ILE A 15 -16.96 5.63 2.18
CA ILE A 15 -16.11 6.34 1.21
C ILE A 15 -16.75 6.33 -0.18
N PHE A 16 -17.19 5.14 -0.62
CA PHE A 16 -17.79 4.98 -1.95
C PHE A 16 -19.30 5.25 -1.98
N SER A 17 -19.91 5.63 -0.85
CA SER A 17 -21.38 5.74 -0.71
C SER A 17 -22.10 4.51 -1.27
N ALA A 18 -21.51 3.34 -1.04
CA ALA A 18 -21.94 2.09 -1.63
C ALA A 18 -23.07 1.46 -0.80
N LYS A 19 -23.99 0.77 -1.48
CA LYS A 19 -25.04 0.02 -0.78
C LYS A 19 -24.42 -1.25 -0.16
N PRO A 20 -24.90 -1.71 1.00
CA PRO A 20 -24.48 -3.00 1.55
C PRO A 20 -24.60 -4.11 0.52
N LYS A 21 -23.67 -5.07 0.55
CA LYS A 21 -23.58 -6.21 -0.40
C LYS A 21 -23.23 -5.83 -1.85
N THR A 22 -22.89 -4.58 -2.15
CA THR A 22 -22.45 -4.19 -3.51
C THR A 22 -20.94 -4.22 -3.70
N MET A 23 -20.18 -4.20 -2.61
CA MET A 23 -18.71 -4.29 -2.65
C MET A 23 -18.23 -5.54 -1.94
N PHE A 24 -17.30 -6.22 -2.58
CA PHE A 24 -16.50 -7.29 -2.01
C PHE A 24 -15.16 -6.69 -1.60
N THR A 25 -14.87 -6.66 -0.31
CA THR A 25 -13.67 -6.03 0.27
C THR A 25 -12.77 -7.08 0.91
N THR A 26 -11.46 -6.86 0.86
CA THR A 26 -10.47 -7.61 1.63
C THR A 26 -9.42 -6.63 2.13
N GLY A 27 -8.93 -6.83 3.35
CA GLY A 27 -8.03 -5.90 4.01
C GLY A 27 -6.79 -6.59 4.55
N ASN A 28 -5.61 -5.99 4.34
CA ASN A 28 -4.37 -6.43 4.97
C ASN A 28 -3.46 -5.24 5.31
N ILE A 29 -2.34 -5.46 6.00
CA ILE A 29 -1.45 -4.36 6.41
C ILE A 29 -0.86 -3.69 5.16
N ALA A 30 -1.16 -2.40 4.99
CA ALA A 30 -0.70 -1.56 3.89
C ALA A 30 -1.17 -1.99 2.48
N SER A 31 -2.37 -2.58 2.37
CA SER A 31 -3.07 -2.86 1.10
C SER A 31 -2.22 -3.61 0.07
N GLN A 32 -1.39 -4.54 0.53
CA GLN A 32 -0.43 -5.25 -0.30
C GLN A 32 -1.07 -6.42 -1.04
N CYS A 33 -0.67 -6.63 -2.29
CA CYS A 33 -1.01 -7.83 -3.06
C CYS A 33 0.29 -8.48 -3.51
N ASN A 34 0.62 -9.63 -2.94
CA ASN A 34 1.84 -10.37 -3.27
C ASN A 34 1.50 -11.60 -4.12
N GLU A 35 2.25 -11.84 -5.19
CA GLU A 35 2.06 -13.01 -6.08
C GLU A 35 2.28 -14.36 -5.37
N THR A 36 3.02 -14.35 -4.27
CA THR A 36 3.27 -15.52 -3.44
C THR A 36 2.24 -15.68 -2.32
N ASP A 37 1.43 -14.67 -2.03
CA ASP A 37 0.44 -14.72 -0.96
C ASP A 37 -0.82 -15.47 -1.43
N LEU A 38 -1.09 -16.60 -0.78
CA LEU A 38 -2.25 -17.42 -1.06
C LEU A 38 -3.55 -16.70 -0.69
N SER A 39 -3.54 -15.85 0.34
CA SER A 39 -4.73 -15.12 0.79
C SER A 39 -5.21 -14.19 -0.32
N SER A 40 -4.38 -13.23 -0.75
CA SER A 40 -4.71 -12.27 -1.81
C SER A 40 -5.10 -12.98 -3.12
N LYS A 41 -4.40 -14.06 -3.49
CA LYS A 41 -4.71 -14.83 -4.71
C LYS A 41 -6.04 -15.56 -4.63
N SER A 42 -6.34 -16.20 -3.50
CA SER A 42 -7.60 -16.92 -3.31
C SER A 42 -8.79 -15.97 -3.40
N VAL A 43 -8.68 -14.79 -2.77
CA VAL A 43 -9.73 -13.77 -2.77
C VAL A 43 -9.90 -13.18 -4.17
N LEU A 44 -8.82 -12.86 -4.87
CA LEU A 44 -8.89 -12.35 -6.24
C LEU A 44 -9.52 -13.36 -7.19
N SER A 45 -9.10 -14.63 -7.11
CA SER A 45 -9.66 -15.72 -7.91
C SER A 45 -11.15 -15.93 -7.65
N TYR A 46 -11.58 -15.87 -6.39
CA TYR A 46 -13.01 -15.97 -6.04
C TYR A 46 -13.80 -14.77 -6.56
N ALA A 47 -13.26 -13.56 -6.40
CA ALA A 47 -13.92 -12.34 -6.86
C ALA A 47 -14.14 -12.33 -8.38
N VAL A 48 -13.14 -12.75 -9.15
CA VAL A 48 -13.23 -12.78 -10.61
C VAL A 48 -14.07 -13.95 -11.10
N SER A 49 -13.76 -15.17 -10.67
CA SER A 49 -14.33 -16.40 -11.24
C SER A 49 -15.73 -16.72 -10.70
N MET A 50 -16.00 -16.40 -9.43
CA MET A 50 -17.27 -16.77 -8.77
C MET A 50 -18.22 -15.58 -8.66
N LEU A 51 -17.72 -14.40 -8.30
CA LEU A 51 -18.56 -13.21 -8.12
C LEU A 51 -18.69 -12.35 -9.39
N GLY A 52 -17.85 -12.56 -10.40
CA GLY A 52 -17.87 -11.80 -11.64
C GLY A 52 -17.62 -10.30 -11.43
N VAL A 53 -16.73 -9.94 -10.49
CA VAL A 53 -16.43 -8.52 -10.22
C VAL A 53 -15.89 -7.83 -11.48
N LYS A 54 -16.44 -6.65 -11.80
CA LYS A 54 -16.02 -5.87 -12.98
C LYS A 54 -14.76 -5.04 -12.75
N HIS A 55 -14.54 -4.63 -11.51
CA HIS A 55 -13.46 -3.73 -11.12
C HIS A 55 -12.72 -4.29 -9.91
N ALA A 56 -11.39 -4.23 -9.94
CA ALA A 56 -10.51 -4.51 -8.81
C ALA A 56 -9.73 -3.23 -8.49
N ILE A 57 -9.88 -2.72 -7.27
CA ILE A 57 -9.29 -1.46 -6.82
C ILE A 57 -8.36 -1.77 -5.64
N VAL A 58 -7.13 -1.24 -5.69
CA VAL A 58 -6.22 -1.21 -4.54
C VAL A 58 -6.28 0.19 -3.96
N MET A 59 -6.71 0.30 -2.70
CA MET A 59 -6.88 1.56 -2.00
C MET A 59 -5.83 1.68 -0.90
N GLY A 60 -5.00 2.71 -1.00
CA GLY A 60 -4.13 3.14 0.10
C GLY A 60 -4.79 4.26 0.90
N HIS A 61 -4.15 4.65 2.00
CA HIS A 61 -4.58 5.79 2.80
C HIS A 61 -3.38 6.54 3.41
N TYR A 62 -3.57 7.83 3.69
CA TYR A 62 -2.53 8.63 4.35
C TYR A 62 -2.27 8.20 5.79
N GLY A 63 -1.03 8.39 6.22
CA GLY A 63 -0.59 8.05 7.57
C GLY A 63 -0.75 6.56 7.86
N CYS A 64 -0.49 5.69 6.88
CA CYS A 64 -0.53 4.25 7.06
C CYS A 64 0.60 3.79 7.98
N GLY A 65 0.25 3.18 9.13
CA GLY A 65 1.23 2.68 10.10
C GLY A 65 2.15 1.60 9.51
N GLY A 66 1.62 0.72 8.65
CA GLY A 66 2.41 -0.32 7.97
C GLY A 66 3.43 0.26 6.98
N VAL A 67 3.04 1.29 6.22
CA VAL A 67 3.97 2.02 5.34
C VAL A 67 4.98 2.80 6.17
N GLY A 68 4.54 3.47 7.24
CA GLY A 68 5.41 4.17 8.19
C GLY A 68 6.49 3.27 8.77
N ALA A 69 6.11 2.09 9.25
CA ALA A 69 7.06 1.08 9.74
C ALA A 69 8.01 0.56 8.65
N ALA A 70 7.59 0.52 7.39
CA ALA A 70 8.43 0.08 6.28
C ALA A 70 9.53 1.11 5.95
N ILE A 71 9.18 2.40 5.98
CA ILE A 71 10.09 3.52 5.63
C ILE A 71 10.97 3.98 6.79
N MET A 72 10.53 3.78 8.04
CA MET A 72 11.35 4.05 9.22
C MET A 72 12.57 3.11 9.22
N ARG A 73 13.74 3.67 9.57
CA ARG A 73 14.97 2.87 9.72
C ARG A 73 14.73 1.86 10.84
N LYS A 74 14.95 0.57 10.53
CA LYS A 74 15.04 -0.50 11.52
C LYS A 74 16.01 -0.02 12.63
N PRO A 75 15.66 -0.09 13.93
CA PRO A 75 16.61 0.04 15.02
C PRO A 75 17.79 -0.88 14.75
N CYS A 76 18.98 -0.35 15.00
CA CYS A 76 20.23 -1.08 14.84
C CYS A 76 20.12 -2.44 15.55
N GLU A 77 20.69 -3.48 14.94
CA GLU A 77 20.75 -4.80 15.57
C GLU A 77 21.48 -4.67 16.91
N GLY A 78 20.75 -4.84 18.01
CA GLY A 78 21.24 -4.60 19.37
C GLY A 78 20.40 -3.65 20.22
N GLU A 79 19.46 -2.89 19.63
CA GLU A 79 18.46 -2.15 20.40
C GLU A 79 17.17 -2.97 20.50
N GLU A 80 16.76 -3.33 21.71
CA GLU A 80 15.48 -3.98 22.06
C GLU A 80 14.26 -3.07 21.81
N GLY A 81 14.25 -2.32 20.69
CA GLY A 81 13.33 -1.22 20.42
C GLY A 81 12.41 -1.39 19.21
N ASP A 82 12.57 -2.43 18.38
CA ASP A 82 11.64 -2.69 17.26
C ASP A 82 10.64 -3.79 17.62
N THR A 83 9.60 -3.42 18.37
CA THR A 83 8.54 -4.31 18.87
C THR A 83 7.57 -4.80 17.77
N LEU A 84 7.98 -4.83 16.50
CA LEU A 84 7.19 -5.43 15.44
C LEU A 84 7.58 -6.90 15.29
N SER A 85 6.60 -7.79 15.41
CA SER A 85 6.77 -9.23 15.16
C SER A 85 7.50 -9.46 13.84
N GLY A 86 8.38 -10.47 13.82
CA GLY A 86 9.11 -10.88 12.61
C GLY A 86 8.18 -11.17 11.41
N ALA A 87 6.92 -11.56 11.68
CA ALA A 87 5.90 -11.72 10.66
C ALA A 87 5.53 -10.38 9.98
N VAL A 88 5.30 -9.32 10.76
CA VAL A 88 4.99 -7.98 10.24
C VAL A 88 6.18 -7.40 9.49
N GLN A 89 7.40 -7.57 10.03
CA GLN A 89 8.62 -7.15 9.33
C GLN A 89 8.79 -7.84 7.98
N SER A 90 8.50 -9.15 7.91
CA SER A 90 8.52 -9.91 6.67
C SER A 90 7.45 -9.42 5.69
N TRP A 91 6.26 -9.12 6.20
CA TRP A 91 5.14 -8.63 5.40
C TRP A 91 5.38 -7.26 4.77
N ILE A 92 5.98 -6.30 5.49
CA ILE A 92 6.24 -4.94 4.98
C ILE A 92 7.55 -4.83 4.17
N ARG A 93 8.32 -5.91 4.08
CA ARG A 93 9.59 -5.96 3.35
C ARG A 93 9.49 -5.54 1.87
N PRO A 94 8.45 -5.91 1.10
CA PRO A 94 8.29 -5.44 -0.27
C PRO A 94 8.16 -3.92 -0.37
N ILE A 95 7.39 -3.29 0.53
CA ILE A 95 7.24 -1.83 0.59
C ILE A 95 8.59 -1.17 0.88
N ARG A 96 9.34 -1.73 1.85
CA ARG A 96 10.69 -1.24 2.18
C ARG A 96 11.64 -1.32 0.98
N ALA A 97 11.62 -2.44 0.25
CA ALA A 97 12.47 -2.62 -0.93
C ALA A 97 12.11 -1.62 -2.05
N ILE A 98 10.80 -1.41 -2.31
CA ILE A 98 10.32 -0.40 -3.26
C ILE A 98 10.80 0.99 -2.84
N TYR A 99 10.67 1.32 -1.55
CA TYR A 99 11.09 2.61 -1.01
C TYR A 99 12.59 2.84 -1.20
N GLN A 100 13.42 1.88 -0.80
CA GLN A 100 14.88 1.94 -0.92
C GLN A 100 15.37 2.07 -2.36
N ASN A 101 14.66 1.47 -3.31
CA ASN A 101 14.99 1.57 -4.73
C ASN A 101 14.34 2.78 -5.43
N SER A 102 13.47 3.52 -4.74
CA SER A 102 12.78 4.68 -5.30
C SER A 102 13.52 5.97 -4.99
N ARG A 103 13.59 6.90 -5.95
CA ARG A 103 14.03 8.29 -5.73
C ARG A 103 12.94 9.16 -5.11
N ARG A 104 11.98 8.56 -4.38
CA ARG A 104 10.88 9.29 -3.78
C ARG A 104 11.37 9.92 -2.48
N TYR A 105 11.41 11.24 -2.47
CA TYR A 105 11.54 11.99 -1.23
C TYR A 105 10.23 11.83 -0.45
N VAL A 106 10.27 11.18 0.71
CA VAL A 106 9.16 11.29 1.65
C VAL A 106 9.24 12.70 2.22
N CYS A 107 8.22 13.49 1.95
CA CYS A 107 8.05 14.78 2.60
C CYS A 107 7.87 14.49 4.10
N PHE A 108 8.93 14.70 4.89
CA PHE A 108 9.00 14.40 6.33
C PHE A 108 7.99 15.19 7.19
N PHE A 109 7.19 16.06 6.57
CA PHE A 109 6.25 16.99 7.21
C PHE A 109 5.10 16.34 7.99
N LEU A 110 4.96 15.01 8.01
CA LEU A 110 3.85 14.31 8.68
C LEU A 110 4.26 13.48 9.91
N ILE A 111 5.51 13.58 10.39
CA ILE A 111 5.92 12.99 11.68
C ILE A 111 6.25 14.13 12.66
N PRO A 112 5.36 14.52 13.59
CA PRO A 112 5.64 15.64 14.48
C PRO A 112 6.64 15.31 15.62
N PHE A 113 7.42 14.22 15.57
CA PHE A 113 8.21 13.80 16.75
C PHE A 113 9.60 13.18 16.54
N VAL A 114 10.30 13.40 15.42
CA VAL A 114 11.71 12.92 15.32
C VAL A 114 12.64 13.99 14.77
N LEU A 115 13.27 14.72 15.72
CA LEU A 115 14.55 15.46 15.70
C LEU A 115 14.93 16.35 14.48
N PRO A 116 15.37 17.62 14.70
CA PRO A 116 15.48 18.64 13.65
C PRO A 116 16.80 18.63 12.83
N SER A 117 17.61 17.57 12.88
CA SER A 117 19.04 17.72 12.50
C SER A 117 19.49 17.11 11.17
N PHE A 118 18.60 16.60 10.32
CA PHE A 118 19.04 16.06 9.02
C PHE A 118 18.08 16.43 7.88
N LEU A 119 18.25 17.64 7.34
CA LEU A 119 17.74 18.01 6.02
C LEU A 119 18.92 18.12 5.05
N PRO A 120 19.07 17.25 4.03
CA PRO A 120 20.07 17.44 2.99
C PRO A 120 19.65 18.58 2.03
N PRO A 121 20.60 19.43 1.57
CA PRO A 121 20.31 20.70 0.91
C PRO A 121 20.14 20.58 -0.62
N THR A 122 19.29 19.67 -1.10
CA THR A 122 18.98 19.59 -2.54
C THR A 122 17.54 19.14 -2.75
N LEU A 123 16.60 19.99 -2.36
CA LEU A 123 15.19 19.91 -2.78
C LEU A 123 15.00 20.80 -4.01
N ALA A 124 15.19 20.22 -5.20
CA ALA A 124 14.48 20.73 -6.37
C ALA A 124 13.02 20.25 -6.27
N PRO A 125 12.02 21.09 -6.56
CA PRO A 125 10.62 20.66 -6.55
C PRO A 125 10.40 19.57 -7.62
N PRO A 126 9.68 18.47 -7.32
CA PRO A 126 9.39 17.45 -8.32
C PRO A 126 8.36 17.93 -9.34
N ASP A 127 8.67 17.67 -10.61
CA ASP A 127 7.87 17.90 -11.82
C ASP A 127 6.49 17.19 -11.71
N PRO A 128 5.36 17.83 -12.06
CA PRO A 128 4.01 17.29 -11.83
C PRO A 128 3.60 16.06 -12.69
N GLN A 129 4.53 15.42 -13.41
CA GLN A 129 4.21 14.35 -14.37
C GLN A 129 4.51 12.91 -13.90
N PHE A 130 4.81 12.67 -12.62
CA PHE A 130 5.13 11.32 -12.13
C PHE A 130 3.90 10.43 -11.85
N LEU A 131 3.12 10.17 -12.90
CA LEU A 131 2.25 9.00 -13.00
C LEU A 131 3.13 7.76 -13.21
N ILE A 132 2.98 6.74 -12.37
CA ILE A 132 3.66 5.44 -12.55
C ILE A 132 2.97 4.72 -13.72
N PRO A 133 3.65 4.41 -14.85
CA PRO A 133 3.09 3.50 -15.84
C PRO A 133 3.25 2.06 -15.33
N ILE A 134 2.14 1.33 -15.19
CA ILE A 134 2.17 -0.13 -14.97
C ILE A 134 2.75 -0.77 -16.25
N PRO A 135 3.78 -1.64 -16.17
CA PRO A 135 4.32 -2.32 -17.34
C PRO A 135 3.23 -3.18 -18.00
N ARG A 136 3.01 -2.98 -19.31
CA ARG A 136 2.00 -3.67 -20.13
C ARG A 136 2.15 -5.20 -20.20
N THR A 137 3.19 -5.77 -19.59
CA THR A 137 3.50 -7.21 -19.63
C THR A 137 2.62 -8.07 -18.73
N LEU A 138 1.77 -7.49 -17.88
CA LEU A 138 0.82 -8.22 -17.01
C LEU A 138 -0.64 -8.19 -17.49
N ILE A 139 -0.93 -7.56 -18.64
CA ILE A 139 -2.30 -7.48 -19.19
C ILE A 139 -2.43 -8.54 -20.28
N GLN A 140 -2.91 -9.73 -19.93
CA GLN A 140 -3.43 -10.66 -20.92
C GLN A 140 -4.75 -10.09 -21.49
N PRO A 141 -5.04 -10.26 -22.79
CA PRO A 141 -6.30 -9.79 -23.37
C PRO A 141 -7.47 -10.52 -22.70
N GLY A 142 -8.15 -9.83 -21.78
CA GLY A 142 -9.23 -10.36 -20.93
C GLY A 142 -9.15 -9.92 -19.45
N SER A 143 -8.05 -9.31 -19.00
CA SER A 143 -7.88 -8.93 -17.59
C SER A 143 -8.55 -7.59 -17.25
N VAL A 144 -9.32 -7.59 -16.15
CA VAL A 144 -9.92 -6.43 -15.49
C VAL A 144 -8.90 -5.29 -15.31
N ASN A 145 -9.29 -4.08 -15.69
CA ASN A 145 -8.48 -2.87 -15.49
C ASN A 145 -8.30 -2.62 -13.98
N MET A 146 -7.06 -2.76 -13.50
CA MET A 146 -6.67 -2.33 -12.15
C MET A 146 -6.30 -0.85 -12.21
N SER A 147 -7.26 0.02 -11.91
CA SER A 147 -7.02 1.44 -11.76
C SER A 147 -6.83 1.78 -10.28
N MET A 148 -5.76 2.52 -9.96
CA MET A 148 -5.46 3.02 -8.63
C MET A 148 -5.90 4.48 -8.55
N PRO A 149 -7.06 4.81 -7.92
CA PRO A 149 -7.37 6.19 -7.58
C PRO A 149 -6.53 6.58 -6.35
N LEU A 150 -5.77 7.67 -6.47
CA LEU A 150 -5.18 8.36 -5.33
C LEU A 150 -6.31 9.13 -4.63
N ILE A 151 -6.64 8.74 -3.40
CA ILE A 151 -7.33 9.61 -2.45
C ILE A 151 -6.34 9.89 -1.35
#